data_AF-A0A933ZTV8-F1
#
_entry.id   AF-A0A933ZTV8-F1
#
_cell.length_a   1.000
_cell.length_b   1.000
_cell.length_c   1.000
_cell.angle_alpha   90.00
_cell.angle_beta   90.00
_cell.angle_gamma   90.00
#
_symmetry.space_group_name_H-M   'P 1'
#
loop_
_entity.id
_entity.type
_entity.pdbx_description
1 polymer ?
#
loop_
_entity_poly.entity_id
_entity_poly.type
_entity_poly.pdbx_seq_one_letter_code
_entity_poly.pdbx_strand_id
1 'polypeptide(L)'
;MTPEAAAALEDIRGLSKAGRVDILPHAWKQMLERGVEVRDVLLVLRTATECAEDKEPGKWLVSGHDLDGDRLRMVVAIEGDVVVVTVF
;
A
#
# COMPACT_ATOMS: atom_id res chain seq x y z
N MET A 1 9.11 9.48 -10.68
CA MET A 1 8.34 9.71 -9.44
C MET A 1 8.34 11.21 -9.18
N THR A 2 7.17 11.79 -8.89
CA THR A 2 7.04 13.22 -8.58
C THR A 2 7.47 13.48 -7.12
N PRO A 3 7.75 14.74 -6.73
CA PRO A 3 8.04 15.08 -5.34
C PRO A 3 6.93 14.66 -4.37
N GLU A 4 5.68 14.82 -4.76
CA GLU A 4 4.50 14.45 -3.97
C GLU A 4 4.42 12.93 -3.77
N ALA A 5 4.67 12.16 -4.84
CA ALA A 5 4.71 10.70 -4.77
C ALA A 5 5.89 10.19 -3.92
N ALA A 6 7.02 10.89 -3.93
CA ALA A 6 8.16 10.57 -3.08
C ALA A 6 7.85 10.83 -1.59
N ALA A 7 7.22 11.96 -1.26
CA ALA A 7 6.77 12.26 0.09
C ALA A 7 5.72 11.26 0.58
N ALA A 8 4.70 10.98 -0.22
CA ALA A 8 3.69 9.98 0.10
C ALA A 8 4.30 8.59 0.33
N LEU A 9 5.29 8.20 -0.48
CA LEU A 9 5.98 6.92 -0.29
C LEU A 9 6.74 6.86 1.03
N GLU A 10 7.37 7.97 1.44
CA GLU A 10 8.04 8.07 2.74
C GLU A 10 7.05 7.91 3.90
N ASP A 11 5.92 8.62 3.84
CA ASP A 11 4.85 8.54 4.83
C ASP A 11 4.26 7.13 4.92
N ILE A 12 3.91 6.52 3.78
CA ILE A 12 3.37 5.16 3.71
C ILE A 12 4.32 4.18 4.38
N ARG A 13 5.62 4.25 4.08
CA ARG A 13 6.64 3.40 4.70
C ARG A 13 6.74 3.65 6.21
N GLY A 14 6.73 4.91 6.64
CA GLY A 14 6.82 5.31 8.05
C GLY A 14 5.64 4.77 8.87
N LEU A 15 4.42 5.05 8.42
CA LEU A 15 3.18 4.61 9.06
C LEU A 15 3.05 3.08 9.07
N SER A 16 3.44 2.41 7.98
CA SER A 16 3.38 0.94 7.88
C SER A 16 4.40 0.25 8.78
N LYS A 17 5.58 0.86 9.00
CA LYS A 17 6.55 0.39 10.01
C LYS A 17 6.03 0.59 11.43
N ALA A 18 5.28 1.66 11.67
CA ALA A 18 4.61 1.91 12.96
C ALA A 18 3.36 1.04 13.19
N GLY A 19 2.95 0.21 12.21
CA GLY A 19 1.78 -0.66 12.30
C GLY A 19 0.45 0.06 12.11
N ARG A 20 0.47 1.30 11.59
CA ARG A 20 -0.72 2.12 11.34
C ARG A 20 -1.27 1.85 9.95
N VAL A 21 -1.80 0.65 9.76
CA VAL A 21 -2.37 0.19 8.50
C VAL A 21 -3.76 -0.35 8.77
N ASP A 22 -4.73 0.11 7.99
CA ASP A 22 -6.07 -0.47 7.96
C ASP A 22 -6.35 -1.03 6.56
N ILE A 23 -7.06 -2.15 6.49
CA ILE A 23 -7.39 -2.83 5.25
C ILE A 23 -8.90 -2.88 5.12
N LEU A 24 -9.44 -2.19 4.11
CA LEU A 24 -10.88 -2.12 3.94
C LEU A 24 -11.47 -3.49 3.58
N PRO A 25 -12.75 -3.77 3.93
CA PRO A 25 -13.36 -5.09 3.71
C PRO A 25 -13.32 -5.59 2.26
N HIS A 26 -13.40 -4.68 1.28
CA HIS A 26 -13.33 -5.04 -0.13
C HIS A 26 -11.90 -5.36 -0.58
N ALA A 27 -10.89 -4.66 -0.07
CA ALA A 27 -9.48 -5.04 -0.25
C ALA A 27 -9.20 -6.42 0.36
N TRP A 28 -9.73 -6.67 1.57
CA TRP A 28 -9.61 -7.97 2.22
C TRP A 28 -10.17 -9.10 1.37
N LYS A 29 -11.36 -8.91 0.81
CA LYS A 29 -12.00 -9.89 -0.08
C LYS A 29 -11.13 -10.17 -1.31
N GLN A 30 -10.59 -9.13 -1.95
CA GLN A 30 -9.72 -9.28 -3.12
C GLN A 30 -8.40 -9.99 -2.80
N MET A 31 -7.81 -9.72 -1.63
CA MET A 31 -6.63 -10.43 -1.14
C MET A 31 -6.91 -11.93 -1.02
N LEU A 32 -8.02 -12.31 -0.39
CA LEU A 32 -8.42 -13.72 -0.25
C LEU A 32 -8.64 -14.39 -1.61
N GLU A 33 -9.31 -13.72 -2.54
CA GLU A 33 -9.55 -14.24 -3.90
C GLU A 33 -8.24 -14.49 -4.68
N ARG A 34 -7.20 -13.72 -4.38
CA ARG A 34 -5.89 -13.80 -5.04
C ARG A 34 -4.84 -14.57 -4.24
N GLY A 35 -5.19 -15.09 -3.07
CA GLY A 35 -4.27 -15.81 -2.19
C GLY A 35 -3.17 -14.93 -1.59
N VAL A 36 -3.39 -13.63 -1.46
CA VAL A 36 -2.42 -12.68 -0.90
C VAL A 36 -2.62 -12.57 0.60
N GLU A 37 -1.56 -12.74 1.38
CA GLU A 37 -1.64 -12.63 2.82
C GLU A 37 -1.40 -11.19 3.30
N VAL A 38 -1.89 -10.89 4.51
CA VAL A 38 -1.65 -9.59 5.17
C VAL A 38 -0.17 -9.29 5.34
N ARG A 39 0.63 -10.33 5.62
CA ARG A 39 2.09 -10.19 5.79
C ARG A 39 2.76 -9.68 4.51
N ASP A 40 2.25 -10.04 3.34
CA ASP A 40 2.77 -9.63 2.04
C ASP A 40 2.46 -8.17 1.79
N VAL A 41 1.21 -7.76 2.05
CA VAL A 41 0.78 -6.36 1.98
C VAL A 41 1.61 -5.49 2.91
N LEU A 42 1.77 -5.88 4.17
CA LEU A 42 2.56 -5.13 5.15
C LEU A 42 4.04 -5.04 4.76
N LEU A 43 4.63 -6.12 4.23
CA LEU A 43 5.99 -6.09 3.74
C LEU A 43 6.13 -5.11 2.58
N VAL A 44 5.23 -5.20 1.59
CA VAL A 44 5.23 -4.32 0.42
C VAL A 44 5.11 -2.87 0.87
N LEU A 45 4.15 -2.50 1.73
CA LEU A 45 4.02 -1.12 2.19
C LEU A 45 5.26 -0.60 2.93
N ARG A 46 5.96 -1.45 3.69
CA ARG A 46 7.18 -1.08 4.42
C ARG A 46 8.41 -0.89 3.53
N THR A 47 8.43 -1.54 2.37
CA THR A 47 9.62 -1.66 1.52
C THR A 47 9.44 -1.07 0.11
N ALA A 48 8.19 -0.80 -0.30
CA ALA A 48 7.80 -0.41 -1.64
C ALA A 48 8.70 0.69 -2.19
N THR A 49 9.26 0.51 -3.37
CA THR A 49 10.16 1.49 -4.00
C THR A 49 9.45 2.35 -5.04
N GLU A 50 8.21 2.00 -5.35
CA GLU A 50 7.41 2.65 -6.39
C GLU A 50 6.11 3.18 -5.78
N CYS A 51 5.87 4.45 -6.03
CA CYS A 51 4.63 5.14 -5.70
C CYS A 51 4.29 6.09 -6.85
N ALA A 52 3.02 6.14 -7.21
CA ALA A 52 2.45 7.10 -8.14
C ALA A 52 1.07 7.52 -7.65
N GLU A 53 0.62 8.70 -8.04
CA GLU A 53 -0.78 9.10 -7.80
C GLU A 53 -1.70 8.17 -8.59
N ASP A 54 -2.78 7.72 -7.96
CA ASP A 54 -3.84 6.97 -8.63
C ASP A 54 -4.77 7.95 -9.40
N LYS A 55 -5.74 7.41 -10.14
CA LYS A 55 -6.72 8.22 -10.86
C LYS A 55 -7.57 9.11 -9.95
N GLU A 56 -7.71 8.71 -8.69
CA GLU A 56 -8.43 9.47 -7.67
C GLU A 56 -7.45 10.29 -6.82
N PRO A 57 -7.64 11.62 -6.71
CA PRO A 57 -6.77 12.47 -5.90
C PRO A 57 -6.68 12.01 -4.45
N GLY A 58 -5.48 12.03 -3.88
CA GLY A 58 -5.22 11.57 -2.52
C GLY A 58 -5.10 10.05 -2.36
N LYS A 59 -5.23 9.29 -3.46
CA LYS A 59 -4.91 7.87 -3.50
C LYS A 59 -3.59 7.64 -4.24
N TRP A 60 -2.88 6.60 -3.80
CA TRP A 60 -1.53 6.28 -4.23
C TRP A 60 -1.48 4.83 -4.68
N LEU A 61 -0.98 4.64 -5.89
CA LEU A 61 -0.63 3.34 -6.42
C LEU A 61 0.77 2.96 -5.92
N VAL A 62 0.83 2.00 -5.02
CA VAL A 62 2.06 1.49 -4.42
C VAL A 62 2.40 0.14 -5.05
N SER A 63 3.68 -0.10 -5.33
CA SER A 63 4.14 -1.39 -5.84
C SER A 63 5.44 -1.84 -5.16
N GLY A 64 5.56 -3.15 -4.97
CA GLY A 64 6.72 -3.80 -4.37
C GLY A 64 6.67 -5.30 -4.57
N HIS A 65 7.60 -6.02 -3.94
CA HIS A 65 7.62 -7.48 -3.95
C HIS A 65 7.20 -8.02 -2.59
N ASP A 66 6.42 -9.09 -2.60
CA ASP A 66 6.04 -9.83 -1.39
C ASP A 66 7.15 -10.76 -0.88
N LEU A 67 6.80 -11.63 0.07
CA LEU A 67 7.74 -12.58 0.68
C LEU A 67 8.21 -13.66 -0.29
N ASP A 68 7.41 -13.97 -1.31
CA ASP A 68 7.72 -14.97 -2.33
C ASP A 68 8.46 -14.35 -3.53
N GLY A 69 8.57 -13.01 -3.54
CA GLY A 69 9.23 -12.24 -4.60
C GLY A 69 8.30 -11.87 -5.75
N ASP A 70 6.99 -12.13 -5.61
CA ASP A 70 5.99 -11.74 -6.57
C ASP A 70 5.66 -10.26 -6.44
N ARG A 71 5.47 -9.60 -7.59
CA ARG A 71 5.20 -8.16 -7.62
C ARG A 71 3.74 -7.91 -7.27
N LEU A 72 3.53 -7.23 -6.15
CA LEU A 72 2.20 -6.75 -5.74
C LEU A 72 2.05 -5.26 -6.04
N ARG A 73 0.81 -4.89 -6.38
CA ARG A 73 0.38 -3.52 -6.64
C ARG A 73 -0.93 -3.28 -5.93
N MET A 74 -1.05 -2.14 -5.26
CA MET A 74 -2.24 -1.81 -4.45
C MET A 74 -2.50 -0.31 -4.45
N VAL A 75 -3.74 0.06 -4.21
CA VAL A 75 -4.16 1.46 -4.04
C VAL A 75 -4.39 1.74 -2.57
N VAL A 76 -3.68 2.75 -2.06
CA VAL A 76 -3.79 3.19 -0.67
C VAL A 76 -4.16 4.66 -0.57
N ALA A 77 -4.77 5.04 0.54
CA ALA A 77 -4.94 6.43 0.94
C ALA A 77 -4.21 6.66 2.27
N ILE A 78 -3.78 7.90 2.53
CA ILE A 78 -3.29 8.32 3.84
C ILE A 78 -4.42 9.11 4.50
N GLU A 79 -5.02 8.56 5.54
CA GLU A 79 -6.09 9.19 6.31
C GLU A 79 -5.58 9.56 7.70
N GLY A 80 -5.20 10.83 7.88
CA GLY A 80 -4.54 11.29 9.09
C GLY A 80 -3.18 10.60 9.26
N ASP A 81 -3.08 9.70 10.23
CA ASP A 81 -1.87 8.96 10.55
C ASP A 81 -1.99 7.45 10.27
N VAL A 82 -2.95 7.04 9.44
CA VAL A 82 -3.18 5.66 9.06
C VAL A 82 -3.10 5.50 7.54
N VAL A 83 -2.43 4.43 7.09
CA VAL A 83 -2.46 3.98 5.69
C VAL A 83 -3.68 3.09 5.51
N VAL A 84 -4.62 3.51 4.68
CA VAL A 84 -5.84 2.75 4.38
C VAL A 84 -5.66 2.05 3.03
N VAL A 85 -5.62 0.72 3.05
CA VAL A 85 -5.57 -0.11 1.85
C VAL A 85 -6.98 -0.29 1.33
N THR A 86 -7.23 0.25 0.14
CA THR A 86 -8.58 0.30 -0.45
C THR A 86 -8.73 -0.75 -1.56
N VAL A 87 -7.74 -0.92 -2.43
CA VAL A 87 -7.86 -1.86 -3.54
C VAL A 87 -6.56 -2.61 -3.73
N PHE A 88 -6.69 -3.88 -4.13
CA PHE A 88 -5.59 -4.74 -4.50
C PHE A 88 -5.78 -5.28 -5.92
#